data_AF-A0A7R8YUF4-F1
#
_entry.id   AF-A0A7R8YUF4-F1
#
_cell.length_a   1.000
_cell.length_b   1.000
_cell.length_c   1.000
_cell.angle_alpha   90.00
_cell.angle_beta   90.00
_cell.angle_gamma   90.00
#
_symmetry.space_group_name_H-M   'P 1'
#
loop_
_entity.id
_entity.type
_entity.pdbx_description
1 polymer ?
#
loop_
_entity_poly.entity_id
_entity_poly.type
_entity_poly.pdbx_seq_one_letter_code
_entity_poly.pdbx_strand_id
1 'polypeptide(L)'
;MVVDLFLLEDPNQLFQNTSVTFAEILCAIKSLNTFFKRKQLRRINELLEHLDNRVEEVGDHDEQRYLKKIVKTANRILISYFIPFTVVALTCFLPAVFSEKRRLLYSVWFPVDWKNSDTRYYIIIAYQLIGTWFNIYQNMLNDSYPGLYLWILKGHFRALNIRVSKIGHGLPKTGEEYYQELLKCVGDYKKIMESGLKVI
;
A
#
# COMPACT_ATOMS: atom_id res chain seq x y z
N MET A 1 24.46 -8.94 -0.91
CA MET A 1 24.12 -8.78 0.52
C MET A 1 24.41 -10.02 1.36
N VAL A 2 23.83 -11.20 1.10
CA VAL A 2 24.08 -12.40 1.94
C VAL A 2 25.54 -12.88 1.90
N VAL A 3 26.22 -12.76 0.76
CA VAL A 3 27.63 -13.17 0.61
C VAL A 3 28.60 -12.26 1.38
N ASP A 4 28.29 -10.97 1.53
CA ASP A 4 29.12 -10.03 2.30
C ASP A 4 29.02 -10.22 3.83
N LEU A 5 27.94 -10.85 4.31
CA LEU A 5 27.73 -11.11 5.74
C LEU A 5 28.85 -11.98 6.33
N PHE A 6 29.49 -12.80 5.49
CA PHE A 6 30.56 -13.72 5.87
C PHE A 6 31.98 -13.17 5.62
N LEU A 7 32.11 -11.98 4.99
CA LEU A 7 33.40 -11.42 4.55
C LEU A 7 33.79 -10.11 5.26
N LEU A 8 32.96 -9.60 6.18
CA LEU A 8 33.19 -8.33 6.88
C LEU A 8 33.91 -8.54 8.22
N GLU A 9 35.12 -7.98 8.36
CA GLU A 9 35.92 -7.98 9.60
C GLU A 9 35.47 -6.90 10.61
N ASP A 10 34.69 -5.89 10.19
CA ASP A 10 34.26 -4.77 11.03
C ASP A 10 32.87 -5.03 11.67
N PRO A 11 32.77 -5.17 13.00
CA PRO A 11 31.51 -5.52 13.68
C PRO A 11 30.40 -4.46 13.50
N ASN A 12 30.76 -3.19 13.33
CA ASN A 12 29.76 -2.13 13.10
C ASN A 12 29.12 -2.24 11.71
N GLN A 13 29.93 -2.53 10.69
CA GLN A 13 29.44 -2.73 9.32
C GLN A 13 28.63 -4.03 9.21
N LEU A 14 29.05 -5.07 9.92
CA LEU A 14 28.31 -6.33 9.99
C LEU A 14 26.94 -6.14 10.63
N PHE A 15 26.85 -5.42 11.76
CA PHE A 15 25.57 -5.15 12.41
C PHE A 15 24.63 -4.32 11.53
N GLN A 16 25.14 -3.27 10.89
CA GLN A 16 24.36 -2.43 9.97
C GLN A 16 23.84 -3.24 8.78
N ASN A 17 24.71 -3.98 8.10
CA ASN A 17 24.35 -4.79 6.93
C ASN A 17 23.37 -5.91 7.29
N THR A 18 23.54 -6.56 8.44
CA THR A 18 22.60 -7.58 8.93
C THR A 18 21.23 -6.99 9.21
N SER A 19 21.18 -5.83 9.86
CA SER A 19 19.92 -5.13 10.18
C SER A 19 19.15 -4.75 8.92
N VAL A 20 19.85 -4.22 7.90
CA VAL A 20 19.26 -3.90 6.60
C VAL A 20 18.77 -5.15 5.89
N THR A 21 19.56 -6.23 5.88
CA THR A 21 19.17 -7.52 5.27
C THR A 21 17.90 -8.08 5.92
N PHE A 22 17.81 -8.02 7.24
CA PHE A 22 16.64 -8.50 7.96
C PHE A 22 15.39 -7.68 7.62
N ALA A 23 15.52 -6.34 7.56
CA ALA A 23 14.43 -5.46 7.16
C ALA A 23 13.95 -5.74 5.71
N GLU A 24 14.87 -6.00 4.78
CA GLU A 24 14.56 -6.37 3.40
C GLU A 24 13.83 -7.71 3.31
N ILE A 25 14.26 -8.72 4.07
CA ILE A 25 13.58 -10.03 4.14
C ILE A 25 12.14 -9.86 4.62
N LEU A 26 11.93 -9.09 5.69
CA LEU A 26 10.58 -8.82 6.20
C LEU A 26 9.71 -8.11 5.15
N CYS A 27 10.24 -7.12 4.44
CA CYS A 27 9.54 -6.45 3.35
C CYS A 27 9.18 -7.41 2.20
N ALA A 28 10.10 -8.30 1.84
CA ALA A 28 9.87 -9.31 0.81
C ALA A 28 8.76 -10.27 1.22
N ILE A 29 8.73 -10.72 2.48
CA ILE A 29 7.65 -11.57 3.02
C ILE A 29 6.30 -10.86 2.94
N LYS A 30 6.20 -9.60 3.40
CA LYS A 30 4.95 -8.83 3.32
C LYS A 30 4.49 -8.67 1.87
N SER A 31 5.41 -8.36 0.96
CA SER A 31 5.13 -8.18 -0.47
C SER A 31 4.65 -9.48 -1.12
N LEU A 32 5.26 -10.61 -0.77
CA LEU A 32 4.82 -11.94 -1.20
C LEU A 32 3.42 -12.25 -0.67
N ASN A 33 3.12 -11.93 0.59
CA ASN A 33 1.79 -12.12 1.16
C ASN A 33 0.74 -11.31 0.38
N THR A 34 1.00 -10.03 0.13
CA THR A 34 0.15 -9.17 -0.71
C THR A 34 -0.02 -9.76 -2.11
N PHE A 35 1.04 -10.29 -2.71
CA PHE A 35 0.98 -10.97 -4.01
C PHE A 35 0.11 -12.24 -3.99
N PHE A 36 0.20 -13.07 -2.96
CA PHE A 36 -0.66 -14.25 -2.82
C PHE A 36 -2.13 -13.87 -2.61
N LYS A 37 -2.40 -12.79 -1.88
CA LYS A 37 -3.74 -12.27 -1.61
C LYS A 37 -4.32 -11.44 -2.76
N ARG A 38 -3.56 -11.13 -3.81
CA ARG A 38 -3.99 -10.30 -4.97
C ARG A 38 -5.31 -10.74 -5.61
N LYS A 39 -5.57 -12.06 -5.68
CA LYS A 39 -6.82 -12.58 -6.25
C LYS A 39 -8.03 -12.21 -5.39
N GLN A 40 -7.88 -12.19 -4.08
CA GLN A 40 -8.93 -11.82 -3.15
C GLN A 40 -9.15 -10.31 -3.15
N LEU A 41 -8.05 -9.54 -3.16
CA LEU A 41 -8.10 -8.07 -3.29
C LEU A 41 -8.83 -7.63 -4.56
N ARG A 42 -8.57 -8.31 -5.69
CA ARG A 42 -9.30 -8.06 -6.94
C ARG A 42 -10.80 -8.32 -6.81
N ARG A 43 -11.21 -9.44 -6.18
CA ARG A 43 -12.63 -9.75 -5.96
C ARG A 43 -13.34 -8.68 -5.13
N ILE A 44 -12.66 -8.11 -4.15
CA ILE A 44 -13.26 -7.05 -3.33
C ILE A 44 -13.27 -5.75 -4.09
N ASN A 45 -12.26 -5.46 -4.91
CA ASN A 45 -12.33 -4.31 -5.80
C ASN A 45 -13.55 -4.39 -6.74
N GLU A 46 -13.80 -5.57 -7.33
CA GLU A 46 -15.00 -5.84 -8.15
C GLU A 46 -16.30 -5.65 -7.33
N LEU A 47 -16.30 -6.03 -6.04
CA LEU A 47 -17.44 -5.79 -5.15
C LEU A 47 -17.64 -4.31 -4.81
N LEU A 48 -16.57 -3.57 -4.53
CA LEU A 48 -16.61 -2.14 -4.24
C LEU A 48 -17.10 -1.36 -5.45
N GLU A 49 -16.65 -1.71 -6.65
CA GLU A 49 -17.12 -1.15 -7.92
C GLU A 49 -18.61 -1.42 -8.13
N HIS A 50 -19.09 -2.63 -7.83
CA HIS A 50 -20.52 -2.92 -7.88
C HIS A 50 -21.33 -2.05 -6.89
N LEU A 51 -20.80 -1.84 -5.69
CA LEU A 51 -21.45 -0.98 -4.69
C LEU A 51 -21.46 0.49 -5.12
N ASP A 52 -20.34 1.00 -5.65
CA ASP A 52 -20.25 2.37 -6.18
C ASP A 52 -21.27 2.61 -7.30
N ASN A 53 -21.36 1.70 -8.28
CA ASN A 53 -22.35 1.79 -9.35
C ASN A 53 -23.79 1.85 -8.79
N ARG A 54 -24.09 1.06 -7.76
CA ARG A 54 -25.41 1.10 -7.12
C ARG A 54 -25.70 2.41 -6.39
N VAL A 55 -24.70 3.09 -5.83
CA VAL A 55 -24.88 4.41 -5.23
C VAL A 55 -25.18 5.47 -6.30
N GLU A 56 -24.55 5.36 -7.47
CA GLU A 56 -24.84 6.23 -8.61
C GLU A 56 -26.25 6.00 -9.16
N GLU A 57 -26.68 4.74 -9.30
CA GLU A 57 -28.03 4.37 -9.76
C GLU A 57 -29.15 4.88 -8.84
N VAL A 58 -28.96 4.77 -7.51
CA VAL A 58 -29.96 5.22 -6.53
C VAL A 58 -30.00 6.75 -6.42
N GLY A 59 -28.87 7.42 -6.68
CA GLY A 59 -28.79 8.88 -6.69
C GLY A 59 -28.89 9.54 -5.30
N ASP A 60 -28.68 8.80 -4.20
CA ASP A 60 -28.74 9.39 -2.85
C ASP A 60 -27.54 10.32 -2.60
N HIS A 61 -27.83 11.63 -2.51
CA HIS A 61 -26.83 12.66 -2.30
C HIS A 61 -26.03 12.50 -0.99
N ASP A 62 -26.62 11.96 0.08
CA ASP A 62 -25.92 11.78 1.35
C ASP A 62 -24.88 10.65 1.26
N GLU A 63 -25.25 9.54 0.61
CA GLU A 63 -24.38 8.39 0.40
C GLU A 63 -23.19 8.75 -0.48
N GLN A 64 -23.46 9.42 -1.61
CA GLN A 64 -22.42 9.91 -2.53
C GLN A 64 -21.48 10.91 -1.85
N ARG A 65 -22.01 11.84 -1.04
CA ARG A 65 -21.20 12.81 -0.30
C ARG A 65 -20.31 12.12 0.72
N TYR A 66 -20.83 11.08 1.39
CA TYR A 66 -20.07 10.30 2.35
C TYR A 66 -18.92 9.53 1.68
N LEU A 67 -19.19 8.81 0.58
CA LEU A 67 -18.15 8.08 -0.16
C LEU A 67 -17.07 9.02 -0.72
N LYS A 68 -17.45 10.17 -1.29
CA LYS A 68 -16.50 11.21 -1.71
C LYS A 68 -15.62 11.70 -0.56
N LYS A 69 -16.16 11.78 0.66
CA LYS A 69 -15.38 12.13 1.87
C LYS A 69 -14.39 11.03 2.23
N ILE A 70 -14.80 9.76 2.18
CA ILE A 70 -13.94 8.60 2.43
C ILE A 70 -12.75 8.59 1.47
N VAL A 71 -12.99 8.74 0.17
CA VAL A 71 -11.93 8.77 -0.86
C VAL A 71 -11.00 9.96 -0.66
N LYS A 72 -11.54 11.15 -0.35
CA LYS A 72 -10.70 12.32 -0.03
C LYS A 72 -9.80 12.08 1.19
N THR A 73 -10.32 11.43 2.22
CA THR A 73 -9.52 11.09 3.40
C THR A 73 -8.48 10.02 3.07
N ALA A 74 -8.82 9.00 2.28
CA ALA A 74 -7.88 7.98 1.81
C ALA A 74 -6.72 8.62 1.02
N ASN A 75 -7.01 9.54 0.11
CA ASN A 75 -5.98 10.27 -0.64
C ASN A 75 -5.08 11.11 0.28
N ARG A 76 -5.64 11.78 1.30
CA ARG A 76 -4.82 12.51 2.29
C ARG A 76 -3.92 11.58 3.08
N ILE A 77 -4.43 10.42 3.48
CA ILE A 77 -3.62 9.41 4.16
C ILE A 77 -2.49 8.95 3.23
N LEU A 78 -2.78 8.60 1.99
CA LEU A 78 -1.74 8.20 1.02
C LEU A 78 -0.68 9.29 0.81
N ILE A 79 -1.08 10.56 0.66
CA ILE A 79 -0.16 11.69 0.55
C ILE A 79 0.69 11.84 1.82
N SER A 80 0.10 11.67 3.00
CA SER A 80 0.83 11.74 4.26
C SER A 80 1.89 10.64 4.41
N TYR A 81 1.68 9.45 3.81
CA TYR A 81 2.72 8.43 3.66
C TYR A 81 3.74 8.82 2.58
N PHE A 82 3.31 9.40 1.46
CA PHE A 82 4.19 9.70 0.33
C PHE A 82 5.26 10.76 0.65
N ILE A 83 4.90 11.81 1.39
CA ILE A 83 5.79 12.93 1.72
C ILE A 83 7.08 12.49 2.44
N PRO A 84 7.04 11.82 3.61
CA PRO A 84 8.25 11.44 4.33
C PRO A 84 9.11 10.44 3.56
N PHE A 85 8.49 9.49 2.83
CA PHE A 85 9.22 8.53 2.02
C PHE A 85 9.95 9.20 0.85
N THR A 86 9.34 10.23 0.24
CA THR A 86 9.99 11.02 -0.82
C THR A 86 11.16 11.83 -0.27
N VAL A 87 11.01 12.42 0.93
CA VAL A 87 12.12 13.12 1.60
C VAL A 87 13.29 12.17 1.85
N VAL A 88 13.04 10.96 2.37
CA VAL A 88 14.08 9.94 2.57
C VAL A 88 14.72 9.52 1.24
N ALA A 89 13.92 9.30 0.19
CA ALA A 89 14.43 8.95 -1.13
C ALA A 89 15.35 10.04 -1.72
N LEU A 90 15.06 11.32 -1.48
CA LEU A 90 15.90 12.44 -1.91
C LEU A 90 17.18 12.56 -1.07
N THR A 91 17.12 12.29 0.23
CA THR A 91 18.31 12.37 1.10
C THR A 91 19.30 11.23 0.85
N CYS A 92 18.87 10.11 0.25
CA CYS A 92 19.76 9.01 -0.15
C CYS A 92 20.88 9.42 -1.12
N PHE A 93 20.76 10.53 -1.87
CA PHE A 93 21.84 11.00 -2.76
C PHE A 93 22.92 11.81 -2.05
N LEU A 94 22.59 12.38 -0.87
CA LEU A 94 23.49 13.30 -0.18
C LEU A 94 24.84 12.65 0.15
N PRO A 95 24.92 11.39 0.65
CA PRO A 95 26.21 10.75 0.91
C PRO A 95 27.05 10.57 -0.36
N ALA A 96 26.43 10.31 -1.51
CA ALA A 96 27.14 10.13 -2.78
C ALA A 96 27.68 11.46 -3.34
N VAL A 97 27.00 12.58 -3.05
CA VAL A 97 27.38 13.93 -3.54
C VAL A 97 28.38 14.61 -2.60
N PHE A 98 28.19 14.50 -1.29
CA PHE A 98 28.96 15.26 -0.28
C PHE A 98 30.15 14.52 0.34
N SER A 99 30.33 13.22 0.05
CA SER A 99 31.49 12.48 0.58
C SER A 99 32.76 12.84 -0.18
N GLU A 100 33.76 13.40 0.53
CA GLU A 100 35.10 13.68 -0.02
C GLU A 100 35.84 12.42 -0.50
N LYS A 101 35.48 11.25 0.04
CA LYS A 101 36.02 9.94 -0.35
C LYS A 101 34.96 9.15 -1.10
N ARG A 102 35.37 8.48 -2.19
CA ARG A 102 34.52 7.52 -2.93
C ARG A 102 34.00 6.46 -1.96
N ARG A 103 32.70 6.49 -1.70
CA ARG A 103 32.02 5.57 -0.79
C ARG A 103 30.73 5.11 -1.46
N LEU A 104 30.57 3.80 -1.50
CA LEU A 104 29.32 3.18 -1.92
C LEU A 104 28.21 3.49 -0.91
N LEU A 105 26.97 3.54 -1.38
CA LEU A 105 25.81 3.80 -0.54
C LEU A 105 25.59 2.67 0.47
N TYR A 106 25.86 1.43 0.02
CA TYR A 106 25.96 0.24 0.85
C TYR A 106 27.30 -0.43 0.61
N SER A 107 27.95 -0.85 1.69
CA SER A 107 29.21 -1.61 1.64
C SER A 107 28.90 -3.01 1.11
N VAL A 108 29.03 -3.20 -0.20
CA VAL A 108 28.74 -4.44 -0.93
C VAL A 108 29.90 -4.77 -1.85
N TRP A 109 30.29 -6.04 -1.92
CA TRP A 109 31.29 -6.49 -2.87
C TRP A 109 30.72 -6.54 -4.29
N PHE A 110 31.41 -5.89 -5.23
CA PHE A 110 31.11 -5.97 -6.65
C PHE A 110 32.28 -6.64 -7.37
N PRO A 111 32.03 -7.54 -8.34
CA PRO A 111 33.08 -8.21 -9.13
C PRO A 111 33.79 -7.27 -10.12
N VAL A 112 33.64 -5.96 -9.96
CA VAL A 112 34.10 -4.91 -10.87
C VAL A 112 34.93 -3.91 -10.08
N ASP A 113 36.12 -3.56 -10.59
CA ASP A 113 36.99 -2.54 -9.98
C ASP A 113 36.37 -1.15 -10.09
N TRP A 114 35.58 -0.79 -9.08
CA TRP A 114 34.91 0.50 -8.97
C TRP A 114 35.79 1.58 -8.35
N LYS A 115 36.88 1.19 -7.66
CA LYS A 115 37.80 2.13 -6.99
C LYS A 115 38.64 2.93 -8.00
N ASN A 116 39.09 2.27 -9.07
CA ASN A 116 40.04 2.83 -10.04
C ASN A 116 39.39 3.43 -11.30
N SER A 117 38.06 3.35 -11.46
CA SER A 117 37.37 3.83 -12.66
C SER A 117 36.12 4.63 -12.32
N ASP A 118 36.08 5.88 -12.78
CA ASP A 118 35.02 6.84 -12.49
C ASP A 118 33.69 6.42 -13.11
N THR A 119 33.72 5.98 -14.37
CA THR A 119 32.52 5.49 -15.07
C THR A 119 31.88 4.31 -14.34
N ARG A 120 32.69 3.35 -13.89
CA ARG A 120 32.20 2.16 -13.18
C ARG A 120 31.64 2.53 -11.81
N TYR A 121 32.27 3.47 -11.11
CA TYR A 121 31.78 4.00 -9.85
C TYR A 121 30.38 4.64 -9.98
N TYR A 122 30.19 5.54 -10.95
CA TYR A 122 28.89 6.18 -11.16
C TYR A 122 27.79 5.21 -11.58
N ILE A 123 28.12 4.19 -12.39
CA ILE A 123 27.15 3.14 -12.76
C ILE A 123 26.68 2.38 -11.52
N ILE A 124 27.60 1.98 -10.64
CA ILE A 124 27.25 1.22 -9.43
C ILE A 124 26.44 2.08 -8.45
N ILE A 125 26.82 3.35 -8.28
CA ILE A 125 26.05 4.29 -7.46
C ILE A 125 24.64 4.47 -8.02
N ALA A 126 24.48 4.67 -9.33
CA ALA A 126 23.18 4.78 -9.97
C ALA A 126 22.34 3.50 -9.77
N TYR A 127 22.93 2.32 -9.92
CA TYR A 127 22.28 1.05 -9.65
C TYR A 127 21.81 0.95 -8.19
N GLN A 128 22.66 1.28 -7.22
CA GLN A 128 22.31 1.27 -5.79
C GLN A 128 21.18 2.25 -5.48
N LEU A 129 21.19 3.45 -6.07
CA LEU A 129 20.15 4.47 -5.87
C LEU A 129 18.80 4.02 -6.43
N ILE A 130 18.78 3.49 -7.65
CA ILE A 130 17.55 2.95 -8.27
C ILE A 130 16.98 1.80 -7.43
N GLY A 131 17.83 0.87 -6.98
CA GLY A 131 17.41 -0.23 -6.12
C GLY A 131 16.87 0.25 -4.77
N THR A 132 17.50 1.25 -4.18
CA THR A 132 17.06 1.85 -2.91
C THR A 132 15.70 2.52 -3.06
N TRP A 133 15.52 3.30 -4.12
CA TRP A 133 14.23 3.92 -4.46
C TRP A 133 13.12 2.90 -4.63
N PHE A 134 13.37 1.86 -5.41
CA PHE A 134 12.40 0.80 -5.62
C PHE A 134 11.97 0.16 -4.28
N ASN A 135 12.93 -0.14 -3.41
CA ASN A 135 12.64 -0.67 -2.08
C ASN A 135 11.83 0.30 -1.20
N ILE A 136 12.18 1.59 -1.19
CA ILE A 136 11.44 2.62 -0.44
C ILE A 136 9.98 2.68 -0.89
N TYR A 137 9.73 2.72 -2.21
CA TYR A 137 8.37 2.76 -2.75
C TYR A 137 7.60 1.47 -2.50
N GLN A 138 8.24 0.32 -2.67
CA GLN A 138 7.61 -0.97 -2.38
C GLN A 138 7.20 -1.06 -0.90
N ASN A 139 8.06 -0.63 0.01
CA ASN A 139 7.75 -0.64 1.44
C ASN A 139 6.60 0.34 1.78
N MET A 140 6.63 1.55 1.21
CA MET A 140 5.56 2.54 1.37
C MET A 140 4.19 1.98 0.94
N LEU A 141 4.12 1.37 -0.24
CA LEU A 141 2.89 0.78 -0.76
C LEU A 141 2.42 -0.35 0.15
N ASN A 142 3.33 -1.22 0.55
CA ASN A 142 2.99 -2.37 1.35
C ASN A 142 2.51 -2.00 2.77
N ASP A 143 3.03 -0.93 3.37
CA ASP A 143 2.58 -0.47 4.70
C ASP A 143 1.28 0.36 4.64
N SER A 144 1.06 1.12 3.56
CA SER A 144 -0.15 1.95 3.40
C SER A 144 -1.37 1.18 2.87
N TYR A 145 -1.14 0.17 2.02
CA TYR A 145 -2.20 -0.54 1.31
C TYR A 145 -3.23 -1.21 2.24
N PRO A 146 -2.87 -2.01 3.26
CA PRO A 146 -3.85 -2.66 4.13
C PRO A 146 -4.73 -1.66 4.89
N GLY A 147 -4.13 -0.58 5.40
CA GLY A 147 -4.84 0.46 6.14
C GLY A 147 -5.81 1.24 5.27
N LEU A 148 -5.37 1.66 4.08
CA LEU A 148 -6.23 2.35 3.10
C LEU A 148 -7.38 1.47 2.64
N TYR A 149 -7.09 0.20 2.41
CA TYR A 149 -8.08 -0.77 1.98
C TYR A 149 -9.18 -0.99 3.03
N LEU A 150 -8.81 -1.22 4.30
CA LEU A 150 -9.78 -1.32 5.39
C LEU A 150 -10.57 -0.03 5.59
N TRP A 151 -9.94 1.13 5.39
CA TRP A 151 -10.61 2.42 5.46
C TRP A 151 -11.69 2.57 4.39
N ILE A 152 -11.39 2.23 3.14
CA ILE A 152 -12.35 2.25 2.03
C ILE A 152 -13.49 1.28 2.32
N LEU A 153 -13.17 0.02 2.69
CA LEU A 153 -14.16 -0.99 3.01
C LEU A 153 -15.14 -0.54 4.11
N LYS A 154 -14.62 0.07 5.18
CA LYS A 154 -15.43 0.67 6.25
C LYS A 154 -16.34 1.79 5.74
N GLY A 155 -15.85 2.57 4.78
CA GLY A 155 -16.63 3.61 4.11
C GLY A 155 -17.86 3.06 3.39
N HIS A 156 -17.68 2.04 2.54
CA HIS A 156 -18.79 1.38 1.84
C HIS A 156 -19.74 0.67 2.81
N PHE A 157 -19.22 0.08 3.88
CA PHE A 157 -20.05 -0.52 4.91
C PHE A 157 -20.94 0.52 5.61
N ARG A 158 -20.41 1.71 5.90
CA ARG A 158 -21.17 2.79 6.50
C ARG A 158 -22.19 3.39 5.52
N ALA A 159 -21.85 3.48 4.23
CA ALA A 159 -22.76 3.88 3.17
C ALA A 159 -23.96 2.92 3.09
N LEU A 160 -23.70 1.61 3.05
CA LEU A 160 -24.73 0.58 3.11
C LEU A 160 -25.62 0.71 4.36
N ASN A 161 -25.02 0.99 5.53
CA ASN A 161 -25.77 1.18 6.77
C ASN A 161 -26.68 2.43 6.74
N ILE A 162 -26.22 3.53 6.13
CA ILE A 162 -27.04 4.73 5.91
C ILE A 162 -28.25 4.37 5.04
N ARG A 163 -28.02 3.64 3.94
CA ARG A 163 -29.08 3.20 3.06
C ARG A 163 -30.11 2.32 3.77
N VAL A 164 -29.66 1.30 4.50
CA VAL A 164 -30.55 0.43 5.29
C VAL A 164 -31.37 1.23 6.29
N SER A 165 -30.77 2.22 6.96
CA SER A 165 -31.48 3.07 7.92
C SER A 165 -32.55 3.96 7.29
N LYS A 166 -32.51 4.20 5.99
CA LYS A 166 -33.51 4.99 5.25
C LYS A 166 -34.67 4.13 4.72
N ILE A 167 -34.53 2.79 4.71
CA ILE A 167 -35.60 1.87 4.32
C ILE A 167 -36.77 2.04 5.31
N GLY A 168 -37.96 2.35 4.80
CA GLY A 168 -39.16 2.60 5.61
C GLY A 168 -39.40 4.07 6.02
N HIS A 169 -38.43 4.96 5.79
CA HIS A 169 -38.53 6.39 6.12
C HIS A 169 -38.66 7.31 4.88
N GLY A 170 -38.75 6.73 3.68
CA GLY A 170 -38.87 7.44 2.40
C GLY A 170 -40.30 7.51 1.85
N LEU A 171 -40.43 7.81 0.56
CA LEU A 171 -41.71 7.80 -0.16
C LEU A 171 -42.46 6.47 0.07
N PRO A 172 -43.79 6.48 0.20
CA PRO A 172 -44.57 5.28 0.44
C PRO A 172 -44.36 4.27 -0.69
N LYS A 173 -43.57 3.23 -0.41
CA LYS A 173 -43.44 2.02 -1.22
C LYS A 173 -44.38 0.94 -0.71
N THR A 174 -44.68 -0.05 -1.54
CA THR A 174 -45.40 -1.25 -1.08
C THR A 174 -44.52 -2.09 -0.15
N GLY A 175 -45.14 -2.83 0.77
CA GLY A 175 -44.43 -3.70 1.72
C GLY A 175 -43.48 -4.70 1.04
N GLU A 176 -43.85 -5.18 -0.14
CA GLU A 176 -43.03 -6.08 -0.96
C GLU A 176 -41.76 -5.40 -1.49
N GLU A 177 -41.85 -4.13 -1.91
CA GLU A 177 -40.70 -3.36 -2.40
C GLU A 177 -39.71 -3.05 -1.27
N TYR A 178 -40.21 -2.78 -0.06
CA TYR A 178 -39.37 -2.63 1.13
C TYR A 178 -38.66 -3.93 1.49
N TYR A 179 -39.37 -5.06 1.45
CA TYR A 179 -38.81 -6.38 1.72
C TYR A 179 -37.71 -6.75 0.71
N GLN A 180 -37.95 -6.50 -0.58
CA GLN A 180 -36.96 -6.71 -1.65
C GLN A 180 -35.71 -5.84 -1.48
N GLU A 181 -35.88 -4.57 -1.11
CA GLU A 181 -34.74 -3.67 -0.89
C GLU A 181 -33.91 -4.09 0.34
N LEU A 182 -34.57 -4.55 1.40
CA LEU A 182 -33.92 -5.08 2.60
C LEU A 182 -33.14 -6.36 2.30
N LEU A 183 -33.73 -7.30 1.54
CA LEU A 183 -33.06 -8.52 1.09
C LEU A 183 -31.81 -8.23 0.25
N LYS A 184 -31.86 -7.23 -0.64
CA LYS A 184 -30.69 -6.80 -1.41
C LYS A 184 -29.58 -6.28 -0.51
N CYS A 185 -29.92 -5.44 0.48
CA CYS A 185 -28.93 -4.90 1.42
C CYS A 185 -28.29 -5.98 2.31
N VAL A 186 -29.08 -6.97 2.76
CA VAL A 186 -28.58 -8.14 3.50
C VAL A 186 -27.66 -9.00 2.61
N GLY A 187 -28.01 -9.14 1.33
CA GLY A 187 -27.16 -9.81 0.33
C GLY A 187 -25.82 -9.10 0.12
N ASP A 188 -25.83 -7.77 0.00
CA ASP A 188 -24.60 -6.96 -0.13
C ASP A 188 -23.74 -7.07 1.13
N TYR A 189 -24.35 -6.98 2.32
CA TYR A 189 -23.69 -7.18 3.61
C TYR A 189 -22.97 -8.54 3.66
N LYS A 190 -23.66 -9.62 3.28
CA LYS A 190 -23.10 -10.98 3.30
C LYS A 190 -21.91 -11.12 2.34
N LYS A 191 -22.00 -10.54 1.13
CA LYS A 191 -20.90 -10.52 0.16
C LYS A 191 -19.68 -9.74 0.67
N ILE A 192 -19.90 -8.59 1.29
CA ILE A 192 -18.83 -7.77 1.88
C ILE A 192 -18.12 -8.54 3.00
N MET A 193 -18.89 -9.17 3.90
CA MET A 193 -18.35 -9.90 5.04
C MET A 193 -17.57 -11.15 4.61
N GLU A 194 -18.13 -11.97 3.71
CA GLU A 194 -17.45 -13.17 3.19
C GLU A 194 -16.16 -12.85 2.43
N SER A 195 -16.10 -11.68 1.80
CA SER A 195 -14.93 -11.23 1.05
C SER A 195 -13.88 -10.59 1.96
N GLY A 196 -14.30 -9.72 2.90
CA GLY A 196 -13.42 -9.06 3.87
C GLY A 196 -12.74 -10.02 4.84
N LEU A 197 -13.44 -11.06 5.32
CA LEU A 197 -12.91 -12.04 6.28
C LEU A 197 -11.83 -12.97 5.70
N LYS A 198 -11.72 -13.10 4.37
CA LYS A 198 -10.71 -13.97 3.74
C LYS A 198 -9.37 -13.27 3.49
N VAL A 199 -9.38 -11.93 3.54
CA VAL A 199 -8.21 -11.08 3.30
C VAL A 199 -7.38 -10.86 4.56
N ILE A 200 -8.04 -10.82 5.73
CA ILE A 200 -7.41 -10.86 7.07
C ILE A 200 -6.90 -12.28 7.33
#